data_AF-A0A4Q3T8E4-F1
#
_entry.id   AF-A0A4Q3T8E4-F1
#
_cell.length_a   1.000
_cell.length_b   1.000
_cell.length_c   1.000
_cell.angle_alpha   90.00
_cell.angle_beta   90.00
_cell.angle_gamma   90.00
#
_symmetry.space_group_name_H-M   'P 1'
#
loop_
_entity.id
_entity.type
_entity.pdbx_description
1 polymer ?
#
loop_
_entity_poly.entity_id
_entity_poly.type
_entity_poly.pdbx_seq_one_letter_code
_entity_poly.pdbx_strand_id
1 'polypeptide(L)' 'LVLLVGDAPYFSRVGFVPAPEVRLPGPVNQKRVLVRPLRDGAEQGAAGPVTL' A
#
# COMPACT_ATOMS: atom_id res chain seq x y z
N LEU A 1 -1.69 9.66 0.23
CA LEU A 1 -1.43 8.32 0.79
C LEU A 1 0.05 8.00 0.62
N VAL A 2 0.58 7.03 1.37
CA VAL A 2 1.93 6.48 1.24
C VAL A 2 1.82 5.00 0.92
N LEU A 3 2.60 4.54 -0.06
CA LEU A 3 2.74 3.13 -0.39
C LEU A 3 4.10 2.61 0.04
N LEU A 4 4.14 1.36 0.50
CA LEU A 4 5.39 0.65 0.76
C LEU A 4 5.25 -0.84 0.48
N VAL A 5 6.40 -1.50 0.30
CA VAL A 5 6.50 -2.96 0.22
C VAL A 5 7.14 -3.46 1.50
N GLY A 6 6.41 -4.24 2.30
CA GLY A 6 6.88 -4.72 3.61
C GLY A 6 5.96 -5.75 4.25
N ASP A 7 6.33 -6.23 5.43
CA ASP A 7 5.54 -7.21 6.19
C ASP A 7 4.44 -6.56 7.02
N ALA A 8 3.19 -6.96 6.79
CA ALA A 8 2.02 -6.41 7.50
C ALA A 8 2.14 -6.47 9.04
N PRO A 9 2.58 -7.58 9.68
CA PRO A 9 2.70 -7.64 11.14
C PRO A 9 3.62 -6.56 11.75
N TYR A 10 4.59 -6.09 10.98
CA TYR A 10 5.50 -5.02 11.39
C TYR A 10 4.89 -3.63 11.17
N PHE A 11 4.37 -3.38 9.96
CA PHE A 11 3.92 -2.05 9.56
C PHE A 11 2.48 -1.69 9.96
N SER A 12 1.64 -2.67 10.29
CA SER A 12 0.29 -2.42 10.81
C SER A 12 0.30 -1.65 12.13
N ARG A 13 1.38 -1.76 12.92
CA ARG A 13 1.58 -1.01 14.17
C ARG A 13 1.66 0.50 13.95
N VAL A 14 2.02 0.94 12.74
CA VAL A 14 2.12 2.37 12.38
C VAL A 14 1.04 2.79 11.37
N GLY A 15 -0.04 2.01 11.27
CA GLY A 15 -1.23 2.37 10.50
C GLY A 15 -1.18 2.02 9.02
N PHE A 16 -0.29 1.11 8.60
CA PHE A 16 -0.34 0.55 7.25
C PHE A 16 -1.33 -0.62 7.17
N VAL A 17 -2.08 -0.66 6.08
CA VAL A 17 -3.04 -1.71 5.76
C VAL A 17 -2.73 -2.32 4.39
N PRO A 18 -3.12 -3.58 4.12
CA PRO A 18 -2.93 -4.18 2.81
C PRO A 18 -3.58 -3.37 1.68
N ALA A 19 -2.88 -3.25 0.55
CA ALA A 19 -3.36 -2.55 -0.64
C ALA A 19 -3.43 -3.51 -1.86
N PRO A 20 -4.31 -4.52 -1.84
CA PRO A 20 -4.36 -5.58 -2.87
C PRO A 20 -4.83 -5.08 -4.24
N GLU A 21 -5.41 -3.88 -4.33
CA GLU A 21 -5.86 -3.28 -5.59
C GLU A 21 -4.77 -2.41 -6.24
N VAL A 22 -3.72 -2.06 -5.50
CA VAL A 22 -2.59 -1.30 -6.01
C VAL A 22 -1.55 -2.25 -6.62
N ARG A 23 -0.98 -1.86 -7.75
CA ARG A 23 0.06 -2.64 -8.45
C ARG A 23 1.32 -1.80 -8.58
N LEU A 24 2.37 -2.15 -7.84
CA LEU A 24 3.68 -1.54 -8.00
C LEU A 24 4.44 -2.15 -9.20
N PRO A 25 5.23 -1.35 -9.92
CA PRO A 25 6.03 -1.83 -11.05
C PRO A 25 7.23 -2.68 -10.57
N GLY A 26 7.65 -3.64 -11.39
CA GLY A 26 8.79 -4.52 -11.12
C GLY A 26 8.48 -5.78 -10.30
N PRO A 27 9.51 -6.57 -9.93
CA PRO A 27 9.33 -7.82 -9.18
C PRO A 27 9.00 -7.51 -7.71
N VAL A 28 7.73 -7.21 -7.45
CA VAL A 28 7.20 -6.94 -6.11
C VAL A 28 6.29 -8.07 -5.66
N ASN A 29 6.47 -8.55 -4.43
CA ASN A 29 5.48 -9.42 -3.80
C ASN A 29 4.21 -8.61 -3.48
N GLN A 30 3.16 -8.79 -4.29
CA GLN A 30 1.90 -8.05 -4.16
C GLN A 30 1.24 -8.22 -2.78
N LYS A 31 1.49 -9.33 -2.08
CA LYS A 31 0.97 -9.56 -0.71
C LYS A 31 1.63 -8.66 0.34
N ARG A 32 2.75 -8.02 -0.01
CA ARG A 32 3.51 -7.11 0.85
C ARG A 32 3.27 -5.64 0.51
N VAL A 33 2.38 -5.33 -0.43
CA VAL A 33 2.03 -3.95 -0.77
C VAL A 33 1.06 -3.43 0.27
N LEU A 34 1.48 -2.38 0.97
CA LEU A 34 0.71 -1.75 2.03
C LEU A 34 0.51 -0.25 1.73
N VAL A 35 -0.61 0.30 2.18
CA VAL A 35 -0.96 1.71 2.06
C VAL A 35 -1.21 2.31 3.44
N ARG A 36 -0.87 3.58 3.59
CA ARG A 36 -1.30 4.42 4.71
C ARG A 36 -1.82 5.75 4.19
N PRO A 37 -3.06 6.16 4.50
CA PRO A 37 -3.54 7.49 4.16
C PRO A 37 -2.72 8.60 4.86
N LEU A 38 -2.51 9.72 4.16
CA LEU A 38 -1.94 10.94 4.75
C LEU A 38 -3.02 11.91 5.23
N ARG A 39 -4.24 11.71 4.75
CA ARG A 39 -5.48 12.39 5.11
C ARG A 39 -6.55 11.31 5.14
N ASP A 40 -7.48 11.38 6.07
CA ASP A 40 -8.58 10.41 6.17
C ASP A 40 -9.28 10.19 4.82
N GLY A 41 -9.47 8.92 4.47
CA GLY A 41 -10.14 8.50 3.24
C GLY A 41 -9.30 8.60 1.96
N ALA A 42 -8.05 9.07 2.01
CA ALA A 42 -7.21 9.19 0.81
C ALA A 42 -6.87 7.83 0.15
N GLU A 43 -7.01 6.73 0.86
CA GLU A 43 -6.87 5.37 0.36
C GLU A 43 -8.12 4.85 -0.36
N GLN A 44 -9.28 5.47 -0.16
CA GLN A 44 -10.55 5.04 -0.74
C GLN A 44 -10.50 5.27 -2.26
N GLY A 45 -10.55 4.17 -3.03
CA GLY A 45 -10.41 4.19 -4.48
C GLY A 45 -8.96 4.15 -5.00
N ALA A 46 -7.96 3.99 -4.12
CA ALA A 46 -6.59 3.78 -4.55
C ALA A 46 -6.41 2.39 -5.18
N ALA A 47 -6.40 2.35 -6.51
CA ALA A 47 -6.30 1.12 -7.29
C ALA A 47 -5.47 1.33 -8.57
N GLY A 48 -4.99 0.23 -9.12
CA GLY A 48 -4.31 0.21 -10.41
C GLY A 48 -2.79 0.34 -10.34
N PRO A 49 -2.14 0.47 -11.52
CA PRO A 49 -0.69 0.52 -11.63
C PRO A 49 -0.14 1.85 -11.11
N VAL A 50 0.91 1.77 -10.32
CA VAL A 50 1.68 2.93 -9.86
C VAL A 50 2.80 3.18 -10.86
N THR A 51 2.98 4.44 -11.24
CA THR A 51 4.13 4.89 -12.04
C THR A 51 5.03 5.70 -11.13
N LEU A 52 6.34 5.45 -11.20
CA LEU A 52 7.38 6.17 -10.45
C LEU A 52 7.88 7.37 -11.25
#